data_AF-A0A534UEZ5-F1
#
_entry.id   AF-A0A534UEZ5-F1
#
_cell.length_a   1.000
_cell.length_b   1.000
_cell.length_c   1.000
_cell.angle_alpha   90.00
_cell.angle_beta   90.00
_cell.angle_gamma   90.00
#
_symmetry.space_group_name_H-M   'P 1'
#
loop_
_entity.id
_entity.type
_entity.pdbx_description
1 polymer ?
#
loop_
_entity_poly.entity_id
_entity_poly.type
_entity_poly.pdbx_seq_one_letter_code
_entity_poly.pdbx_strand_id
1 'polypeptide(L)' 'MPFTIVAENCTGCTACEKRCPTHAITGDPKKAFFIEPGLCIDCGACGVI' A
#
# COMPACT_ATOMS: atom_id res chain seq x y z
N MET A 1 0.72 4.26 13.17
CA MET A 1 0.68 2.78 13.24
C MET A 1 0.89 2.34 11.81
N PRO A 2 2.01 1.66 11.48
CA PRO A 2 2.35 1.42 10.09
C PRO A 2 1.27 0.55 9.44
N PHE A 3 0.59 1.11 8.45
CA PHE A 3 -0.34 0.36 7.62
C PHE A 3 0.45 -0.77 6.96
N THR A 4 -0.01 -2.00 7.13
CA THR A 4 0.63 -3.19 6.56
C THR A 4 -0.34 -3.80 5.57
N ILE A 5 0.10 -4.00 4.33
CA ILE A 5 -0.71 -4.68 3.33
C ILE A 5 -0.63 -6.17 3.65
N VAL A 6 -1.79 -6.76 3.94
CA VAL A 6 -1.90 -8.18 4.24
C VAL A 6 -1.97 -8.92 2.91
N ALA A 7 -0.86 -9.53 2.49
CA ALA A 7 -0.68 -10.14 1.17
C ALA A 7 -1.78 -11.16 0.80
N GLU A 8 -2.28 -11.90 1.79
CA GLU A 8 -3.39 -12.85 1.69
C GLU A 8 -4.73 -12.20 1.28
N ASN A 9 -4.99 -10.95 1.66
CA ASN A 9 -6.17 -10.19 1.25
C ASN A 9 -5.91 -9.25 0.07
N CYS A 10 -4.65 -9.16 -0.39
CA CYS A 10 -4.27 -8.26 -1.46
C CYS A 10 -4.56 -8.91 -2.82
N THR A 11 -5.55 -8.39 -3.53
CA THR A 11 -5.92 -8.84 -4.89
C THR A 11 -5.05 -8.22 -5.98
N GLY A 12 -4.07 -7.40 -5.62
CA GLY A 12 -3.20 -6.70 -6.56
C GLY A 12 -3.91 -5.58 -7.35
N CYS A 13 -4.94 -4.96 -6.76
CA CYS A 13 -5.81 -3.98 -7.41
C CYS A 13 -5.16 -2.60 -7.68
N THR A 14 -3.93 -2.34 -7.23
CA THR A 14 -3.18 -1.06 -7.38
C THR A 14 -3.88 0.20 -6.81
N ALA A 15 -5.04 0.06 -6.16
CA ALA A 15 -5.80 1.21 -5.66
C ALA A 15 -5.06 1.93 -4.51
N CYS A 16 -4.41 1.17 -3.63
CA CYS A 16 -3.61 1.72 -2.54
C CYS A 16 -2.38 2.49 -3.06
N GLU A 17 -1.66 1.95 -4.05
CA GLU A 17 -0.50 2.59 -4.69
C GLU A 17 -0.88 3.95 -5.29
N LYS A 18 -1.93 3.99 -6.13
CA LYS A 18 -2.39 5.24 -6.77
C LYS A 18 -2.82 6.32 -5.78
N ARG A 19 -3.25 5.93 -4.59
CA ARG A 19 -3.72 6.83 -3.55
C ARG A 19 -2.61 7.26 -2.60
N CYS A 20 -1.46 6.60 -2.66
CA CYS A 20 -0.34 6.91 -1.80
C CYS A 20 0.34 8.20 -2.28
N PRO A 21 0.32 9.30 -1.50
CA PRO A 21 0.90 10.57 -1.93
C PRO A 21 2.43 10.52 -2.05
N THR A 22 3.07 9.63 -1.28
CA THR A 22 4.52 9.44 -1.28
C THR A 22 4.97 8.23 -2.09
N HIS A 23 4.05 7.53 -2.76
CA HIS A 23 4.34 6.30 -3.49
C HIS A 23 5.13 5.28 -2.64
N ALA A 24 4.85 5.21 -1.33
CA ALA A 24 5.49 4.30 -0.39
C ALA A 24 5.09 2.83 -0.56
N ILE A 25 4.28 2.51 -1.57
CA ILE A 25 3.75 1.17 -1.81
C ILE A 25 4.45 0.60 -3.03
N THR A 26 5.07 -0.57 -2.87
CA THR A 26 5.81 -1.27 -3.92
C THR A 26 5.22 -2.66 -4.12
N GLY A 27 5.00 -3.06 -5.37
CA GLY A 27 4.46 -4.37 -5.69
C GLY A 27 4.17 -4.51 -7.18
N ASP A 28 3.90 -5.74 -7.61
CA ASP A 28 3.49 -6.01 -8.98
C ASP A 28 1.95 -6.05 -9.08
N PRO A 29 1.37 -5.55 -10.20
CA PRO A 29 -0.03 -5.81 -10.50
C PRO A 29 -0.28 -7.32 -10.58
N LYS A 30 -1.38 -7.79 -9.96
CA LYS A 30 -1.72 -9.20 -9.72
C LYS A 30 -0.88 -9.93 -8.67
N LYS A 31 -0.04 -9.22 -7.89
CA LYS A 31 0.60 -9.76 -6.68
C LYS A 31 0.28 -8.89 -5.47
N ALA A 32 0.71 -9.37 -4.30
CA ALA A 32 0.66 -8.61 -3.06
C ALA A 32 1.58 -7.38 -3.13
N PHE A 33 1.05 -6.25 -2.67
CA PHE A 33 1.80 -5.01 -2.48
C PHE A 33 2.41 -4.97 -1.08
N PHE A 34 3.49 -4.20 -0.93
CA PHE A 34 4.20 -3.99 0.33
C PHE A 34 4.33 -2.49 0.60
N ILE A 35 4.29 -2.10 1.87
CA ILE A 35 4.50 -0.71 2.30
C ILE A 35 5.92 -0.57 2.81
N GLU A 36 6.66 0.39 2.26
CA GLU A 36 7.97 0.83 2.74
C GLU A 36 7.76 1.84 3.89
N PRO A 37 8.05 1.45 5.16
CA PRO A 37 7.81 2.32 6.30
C PRO A 37 8.72 3.56 6.30
N GLY A 38 9.85 3.54 5.58
CA GLY A 38 10.73 4.71 5.45
C GLY A 38 10.15 5.82 4.57
N LEU A 39 9.25 5.49 3.65
CA LEU A 39 8.56 6.45 2.76
C LEU A 39 7.13 6.76 3.23
N CYS A 40 6.62 5.98 4.18
CA CYS A 40 5.29 6.14 4.72
C CYS A 40 5.26 7.32 5.70
N ILE A 41 4.38 8.29 5.44
CA ILE A 41 4.15 9.46 6.31
C ILE A 41 2.91 9.29 7.20
N ASP A 42 2.43 8.06 7.39
CA ASP A 42 1.21 7.73 8.13
C ASP A 42 -0.03 8.56 7.70
N CYS A 43 -0.17 8.88 6.40
CA CYS A 43 -1.28 9.71 5.90
C CYS A 43 -2.67 9.03 5.94
N GLY A 44 -2.72 7.70 6.09
CA GLY A 44 -3.97 6.93 6.14
C GLY A 44 -4.75 6.79 4.82
N ALA A 45 -4.27 7.38 3.71
CA ALA A 45 -4.98 7.36 2.43
C ALA A 45 -5.20 5.94 1.86
N CYS A 46 -4.28 5.01 2.15
CA CYS A 46 -4.36 3.62 1.70
C CYS A 46 -5.21 2.71 2.62
N GLY A 47 -5.57 3.13 3.84
CA GLY A 47 -6.33 2.30 4.78
C GLY A 47 -7.86 2.33 4.58
N VAL A 48 -8.33 3.15 3.64
CA VAL A 48 -9.75 3.36 3.29
C VAL A 48 -10.13 2.72 1.95
N ILE A 49 -9.33 1.75 1.46
CA ILE A 49 -9.54 1.07 0.18
C ILE A 49 -9.80 -0.43 0.37
#